data_AF-A0A843JG51-F1
#
_entry.id   AF-A0A843JG51-F1
#
_cell.length_a   1.000
_cell.length_b   1.000
_cell.length_c   1.000
_cell.angle_alpha   90.00
_cell.angle_beta   90.00
_cell.angle_gamma   90.00
#
_symmetry.space_group_name_H-M   'P 1'
#
loop_
_entity.id
_entity.type
_entity.pdbx_description
1 polymer ?
#
loop_
_entity_poly.entity_id
_entity_poly.type
_entity_poly.pdbx_seq_one_letter_code
_entity_poly.pdbx_strand_id
1 'polypeptide(L)'
;MPYKIPDDETLSEIIVKVATRKSRIESQRELVDLTRAELVKKDPDYRAGAERIRRTAIDGGIMRVEIEYRESESASMPEICPVCRNAMESVRNMSLDGDMVEVKRRCSVCSYGMGREVLVPGRYIFVRIGRKEPSDREIRIRKLKKARAKMREASALIESALHMTGLEDRGEYAKDMLAHLSDSKEESGSVYNIIADLKAGDAEMPGWTRPAVSVKDENRKDI
;
A
#
# COMPACT_ATOMS: atom_id res chain seq x y z
N MET A 1 -7.32 -25.78 -23.04
CA MET A 1 -7.39 -26.48 -21.73
C MET A 1 -7.85 -25.47 -20.68
N PRO A 2 -8.85 -25.79 -19.84
CA PRO A 2 -9.30 -24.90 -18.79
C PRO A 2 -8.19 -24.83 -17.72
N TYR A 3 -7.58 -23.66 -17.54
CA TYR A 3 -6.66 -23.46 -16.43
C TYR A 3 -7.46 -23.11 -15.18
N LYS A 4 -6.98 -23.58 -14.03
CA LYS A 4 -7.56 -23.24 -12.73
C LYS A 4 -6.74 -22.15 -12.07
N ILE A 5 -7.44 -21.22 -11.44
CA ILE A 5 -6.83 -20.16 -10.64
C ILE A 5 -6.87 -20.65 -9.19
N PRO A 6 -5.71 -20.87 -8.52
CA PRO A 6 -5.71 -21.28 -7.12
C PRO A 6 -6.30 -20.16 -6.25
N ASP A 7 -6.91 -20.52 -5.13
CA ASP A 7 -7.32 -19.57 -4.09
C ASP A 7 -6.10 -18.93 -3.40
N ASP A 8 -6.31 -17.82 -2.70
CA ASP A 8 -5.22 -17.06 -2.05
C ASP A 8 -4.58 -17.85 -0.89
N GLU A 9 -5.34 -18.69 -0.19
CA GLU A 9 -4.83 -19.51 0.92
C GLU A 9 -3.89 -20.60 0.40
N THR A 10 -4.33 -21.38 -0.59
CA THR A 10 -3.51 -22.38 -1.29
C THR A 10 -2.24 -21.76 -1.86
N LEU A 11 -2.34 -20.59 -2.47
CA LEU A 11 -1.17 -19.91 -3.02
C LEU A 11 -0.20 -19.49 -1.90
N SER A 12 -0.72 -18.99 -0.78
CA SER A 12 0.09 -18.60 0.38
C SER A 12 0.83 -19.80 0.98
N GLU A 13 0.17 -20.95 1.14
CA GLU A 13 0.78 -22.19 1.66
C GLU A 13 1.94 -22.66 0.78
N ILE A 14 1.76 -22.60 -0.54
CA ILE A 14 2.79 -23.01 -1.49
C ILE A 14 3.98 -22.05 -1.44
N ILE A 15 3.74 -20.75 -1.36
CA ILE A 15 4.81 -19.76 -1.20
C ILE A 15 5.56 -19.98 0.11
N VAL A 16 4.89 -20.33 1.21
CA VAL A 16 5.55 -20.69 2.47
C VAL A 16 6.46 -21.91 2.31
N LYS A 17 6.02 -22.95 1.56
CA LYS A 17 6.86 -24.12 1.26
C LYS A 17 8.11 -23.73 0.46
N VAL A 18 7.95 -22.91 -0.57
CA VAL A 18 9.08 -22.38 -1.38
C VAL A 18 10.04 -21.57 -0.51
N ALA A 19 9.52 -20.65 0.29
CA ALA A 19 10.30 -19.80 1.20
C ALA A 19 11.08 -20.62 2.24
N THR A 20 10.51 -21.73 2.70
CA THR A 20 11.16 -22.60 3.69
C THR A 20 12.36 -23.35 3.09
N ARG A 21 12.27 -23.76 1.82
CA ARG A 21 13.39 -24.42 1.12
C ARG A 21 14.46 -23.42 0.69
N LYS A 22 14.06 -22.24 0.24
CA LYS A 22 14.97 -21.19 -0.21
C LYS A 22 14.61 -19.86 0.45
N SER A 23 15.40 -19.47 1.45
CA SER A 23 15.17 -18.27 2.26
C SER A 23 15.45 -16.96 1.50
N ARG A 24 16.28 -16.99 0.47
CA ARG A 24 16.61 -15.85 -0.38
C ARG A 24 16.47 -16.20 -1.86
N ILE A 25 15.65 -15.45 -2.58
CA ILE A 25 15.36 -15.64 -4.00
C ILE A 25 15.77 -14.38 -4.75
N GLU A 26 16.58 -14.53 -5.79
CA GLU A 26 17.34 -13.44 -6.40
C GLU A 26 16.59 -12.75 -7.55
N SER A 27 15.44 -13.28 -7.95
CA SER A 27 14.61 -12.66 -8.98
C SER A 27 13.12 -13.02 -8.88
N GLN A 28 12.29 -12.19 -9.50
CA GLN A 28 10.87 -12.47 -9.71
C GLN A 28 10.62 -13.74 -10.53
N ARG A 29 11.44 -13.99 -11.57
CA ARG A 29 11.28 -15.17 -12.42
C ARG A 29 11.52 -16.44 -11.61
N GLU A 30 12.60 -16.44 -10.84
CA GLU A 30 12.95 -17.55 -9.97
C GLU A 30 11.86 -17.87 -8.94
N LEU A 31 11.29 -16.85 -8.28
CA LEU A 31 10.16 -17.06 -7.36
C LEU A 31 8.97 -17.72 -8.06
N VAL A 32 8.68 -17.28 -9.28
CA VAL A 32 7.55 -17.80 -10.07
C VAL A 32 7.79 -19.25 -10.47
N ASP A 33 8.99 -19.58 -10.93
CA ASP A 33 9.33 -20.91 -11.38
C ASP A 33 9.28 -21.91 -10.23
N LEU A 34 9.83 -21.54 -9.06
CA LEU A 34 9.75 -22.34 -7.84
C LEU A 34 8.30 -22.52 -7.36
N THR A 35 7.49 -21.46 -7.39
CA THR A 35 6.08 -21.53 -6.98
C THR A 35 5.27 -22.37 -7.95
N ARG A 36 5.50 -22.26 -9.26
CA ARG A 36 4.83 -23.06 -10.29
C ARG A 36 5.18 -24.54 -10.19
N ALA A 37 6.46 -24.86 -9.95
CA ALA A 37 6.90 -26.23 -9.76
C ALA A 37 6.19 -26.91 -8.57
N GLU A 38 5.89 -26.17 -7.51
CA GLU A 38 5.10 -26.68 -6.38
C GLU A 38 3.58 -26.67 -6.62
N LEU A 39 3.05 -25.69 -7.37
CA LEU A 39 1.63 -25.64 -7.74
C LEU A 39 1.20 -26.85 -8.59
N VAL A 40 2.01 -27.22 -9.58
CA VAL A 40 1.74 -28.35 -10.48
C VAL A 40 1.66 -29.68 -9.73
N LYS A 41 2.37 -29.81 -8.60
CA LYS A 41 2.28 -31.00 -7.72
C LYS A 41 0.93 -31.11 -6.99
N LYS A 42 0.24 -29.99 -6.78
CA LYS A 42 -1.08 -29.95 -6.11
C LYS A 42 -2.22 -30.12 -7.12
N ASP A 43 -2.17 -29.38 -8.23
CA ASP A 43 -3.07 -29.55 -9.38
C ASP A 43 -2.33 -29.15 -10.68
N PRO A 44 -2.23 -30.03 -11.68
CA PRO A 44 -1.57 -29.73 -12.96
C PRO A 44 -2.15 -28.50 -13.70
N ASP A 45 -3.43 -28.19 -13.47
CA ASP A 45 -4.13 -27.09 -14.13
C ASP A 45 -3.93 -25.74 -13.42
N TYR A 46 -3.31 -25.72 -12.22
CA TYR A 46 -3.10 -24.47 -11.51
C TYR A 46 -2.11 -23.54 -12.20
N ARG A 47 -2.53 -22.28 -12.38
CA ARG A 47 -1.69 -21.21 -12.93
C ARG A 47 -1.83 -19.95 -12.09
N ALA A 48 -0.70 -19.33 -11.77
CA ALA A 48 -0.62 -18.04 -11.11
C ALA A 48 0.35 -17.11 -11.85
N GLY A 49 -0.03 -15.84 -11.97
CA GLY A 49 0.78 -14.79 -12.58
C GLY A 49 1.88 -14.29 -11.63
N ALA A 50 2.97 -13.77 -12.20
CA ALA A 50 4.13 -13.28 -11.45
C ALA A 50 3.76 -12.21 -10.40
N GLU A 51 2.92 -11.27 -10.81
CA GLU A 51 2.44 -10.22 -9.94
C GLU A 51 1.60 -10.75 -8.77
N ARG A 52 0.70 -11.71 -9.01
CA ARG A 52 -0.13 -12.29 -7.96
C ARG A 52 0.71 -13.04 -6.94
N ILE A 53 1.71 -13.81 -7.41
CA ILE A 53 2.67 -14.51 -6.55
C ILE A 53 3.43 -13.49 -5.68
N ARG A 54 3.96 -12.42 -6.29
CA ARG A 54 4.66 -11.35 -5.58
C ARG A 54 3.79 -10.70 -4.51
N ARG A 55 2.56 -10.30 -4.88
CA ARG A 55 1.62 -9.67 -3.96
C ARG A 55 1.25 -10.58 -2.80
N THR A 56 0.92 -11.83 -3.06
CA THR A 56 0.56 -12.80 -2.02
C THR A 56 1.72 -13.03 -1.04
N ALA A 57 2.95 -13.12 -1.56
CA ALA A 57 4.15 -13.27 -0.73
C ALA A 57 4.38 -12.08 0.22
N ILE A 58 4.14 -10.85 -0.26
CA ILE A 58 4.34 -9.60 0.50
C ILE A 58 3.16 -9.34 1.44
N ASP A 59 1.93 -9.41 0.94
CA ASP A 59 0.72 -9.07 1.67
C ASP A 59 0.48 -10.03 2.85
N GLY A 60 0.76 -11.33 2.64
CA GLY A 60 0.72 -12.37 3.67
C GLY A 60 1.92 -12.36 4.62
N GLY A 61 2.84 -11.40 4.47
CA GLY A 61 4.00 -11.26 5.36
C GLY A 61 4.98 -12.44 5.28
N ILE A 62 4.98 -13.23 4.21
CA ILE A 62 5.82 -14.42 4.08
C ILE A 62 7.27 -14.01 3.73
N MET A 63 7.39 -13.04 2.83
CA MET A 63 8.65 -12.54 2.30
C MET A 63 8.70 -11.02 2.29
N ARG A 64 9.86 -10.46 2.64
CA ARG A 64 10.23 -9.07 2.38
C ARG A 64 10.80 -9.00 0.97
N VAL A 65 10.52 -7.91 0.27
CA VAL A 65 11.17 -7.60 -1.01
C VAL A 65 12.27 -6.57 -0.77
N GLU A 66 13.42 -6.80 -1.38
CA GLU A 66 14.50 -5.84 -1.60
C GLU A 66 14.43 -5.44 -3.06
N ILE A 67 14.54 -4.13 -3.33
CA ILE A 67 14.28 -3.55 -4.64
C ILE A 67 15.55 -2.86 -5.10
N GLU A 68 16.09 -3.32 -6.23
CA GLU A 68 17.08 -2.55 -6.97
C GLU A 68 16.31 -1.62 -7.91
N TYR A 69 16.58 -0.33 -7.76
CA TYR A 69 15.90 0.71 -8.50
C TYR A 69 16.65 1.04 -9.80
N ARG A 70 15.90 1.53 -10.79
CA ARG A 70 16.45 2.22 -11.94
C ARG A 70 15.79 3.59 -12.06
N GLU A 71 16.54 4.55 -12.58
CA GLU A 71 16.02 5.86 -12.89
C GLU A 71 14.99 5.78 -14.02
N SER A 72 13.99 6.65 -13.96
CA SER A 72 12.97 6.79 -14.99
C SER A 72 12.66 8.26 -15.19
N GLU A 73 12.43 8.64 -16.44
CA GLU A 73 11.97 9.97 -16.83
C GLU A 73 10.47 10.20 -16.54
N SER A 74 9.78 9.23 -15.94
CA SER A 74 8.36 9.38 -15.62
C SER A 74 8.14 10.50 -14.60
N ALA A 75 7.18 11.37 -14.86
CA ALA A 75 7.08 12.68 -14.21
C ALA A 75 6.28 12.71 -12.89
N SER A 76 5.72 11.59 -12.41
CA SER A 76 4.81 11.62 -11.26
C SER A 76 5.03 10.50 -10.24
N MET A 77 4.83 10.84 -8.95
CA MET A 77 4.83 9.87 -7.86
C MET A 77 3.45 9.17 -7.80
N PRO A 78 3.36 7.84 -7.96
CA PRO A 78 2.08 7.15 -7.97
C PRO A 78 1.44 7.13 -6.58
N GLU A 79 0.10 7.16 -6.53
CA GLU A 79 -0.69 6.95 -5.29
C GLU A 79 -0.71 5.47 -4.87
N ILE A 80 -0.53 4.55 -5.83
CA ILE A 80 -0.55 3.10 -5.64
C ILE A 80 0.85 2.52 -5.87
N CYS A 81 1.31 1.66 -4.95
CA CYS A 81 2.61 1.03 -5.06
C CYS A 81 2.70 0.10 -6.29
N PRO A 82 3.70 0.26 -7.18
CA PRO A 82 3.88 -0.61 -8.36
C PRO A 82 4.28 -2.05 -7.98
N VAL A 83 4.79 -2.26 -6.77
CA VAL A 83 5.29 -3.57 -6.32
C VAL A 83 4.17 -4.44 -5.74
N CYS A 84 3.42 -3.90 -4.78
CA CYS A 84 2.39 -4.65 -4.04
C CYS A 84 0.95 -4.13 -4.22
N ARG A 85 0.74 -3.02 -4.94
CA ARG A 85 -0.57 -2.35 -5.11
C ARG A 85 -1.26 -1.90 -3.81
N ASN A 86 -0.50 -1.72 -2.74
CA ASN A 86 -0.96 -1.04 -1.54
C ASN A 86 -0.80 0.47 -1.69
N ALA A 87 -1.51 1.24 -0.87
CA ALA A 87 -1.43 2.69 -0.88
C ALA A 87 -0.03 3.18 -0.50
N MET A 88 0.43 4.19 -1.24
CA MET A 88 1.61 4.97 -0.91
C MET A 88 1.26 6.01 0.17
N GLU A 89 2.19 6.25 1.07
CA GLU A 89 2.08 7.27 2.11
C GLU A 89 3.05 8.41 1.80
N SER A 90 2.51 9.63 1.76
CA SER A 90 3.28 10.86 1.63
C SER A 90 4.03 11.17 2.91
N VAL A 91 5.35 11.29 2.83
CA VAL A 91 6.18 11.81 3.91
C VAL A 91 6.40 13.29 3.65
N ARG A 92 5.84 14.11 4.54
CA ARG A 92 5.90 15.57 4.47
C ARG A 92 6.82 16.09 5.56
N ASN A 93 7.66 17.06 5.22
CA ASN A 93 8.46 17.82 6.18
C ASN A 93 8.10 19.30 6.07
N MET A 94 8.28 20.02 7.16
CA MET A 94 8.24 21.47 7.15
C MET A 94 9.51 22.00 6.46
N SER A 95 9.35 22.89 5.49
CA SER A 95 10.45 23.62 4.85
C SER A 95 11.04 24.64 5.82
N LEU A 96 12.18 25.22 5.46
CA LEU A 96 12.77 26.33 6.21
C LEU A 96 11.83 27.55 6.25
N ASP A 97 10.96 27.69 5.26
CA ASP A 97 9.97 28.76 5.12
C ASP A 97 8.66 28.48 5.89
N GLY A 98 8.54 27.32 6.55
CA GLY A 98 7.36 26.92 7.32
C GLY A 98 6.30 26.14 6.54
N ASP A 99 6.48 25.95 5.23
CA ASP A 99 5.53 25.22 4.38
C ASP A 99 5.70 23.70 4.48
N MET A 100 4.60 22.95 4.46
CA MET A 100 4.63 21.49 4.47
C MET A 100 4.88 20.95 3.06
N VAL A 101 6.11 20.51 2.78
CA VAL A 101 6.51 19.97 1.47
C VAL A 101 6.60 18.45 1.50
N GLU A 102 6.06 17.79 0.48
CA GLU A 102 6.21 16.35 0.29
C GLU A 102 7.65 16.01 -0.15
N VAL A 103 8.37 15.27 0.68
CA VAL A 103 9.79 14.94 0.45
C VAL A 103 9.92 13.59 -0.27
N LYS A 104 9.10 12.61 0.11
CA LYS A 104 9.14 11.25 -0.44
C LYS A 104 7.80 10.55 -0.25
N ARG A 105 7.54 9.56 -1.09
CA ARG A 105 6.46 8.58 -0.88
C ARG A 105 7.03 7.23 -0.52
N ARG A 106 6.42 6.56 0.45
CA ARG A 106 6.78 5.20 0.84
C ARG A 106 5.57 4.28 0.85
N CYS A 107 5.76 3.02 0.49
CA CYS A 107 4.73 2.02 0.68
C CYS A 107 4.60 1.68 2.18
N SER A 108 3.37 1.45 2.63
CA SER A 108 3.08 1.03 4.01
C SER A 108 3.31 -0.46 4.28
N VAL A 109 3.54 -1.27 3.22
CA VAL A 109 3.62 -2.74 3.32
C VAL A 109 4.98 -3.27 2.84
N CYS A 110 5.48 -2.80 1.70
CA CYS A 110 6.77 -3.23 1.17
C CYS A 110 7.83 -2.13 1.31
N SER A 111 9.09 -2.46 1.01
CA SER A 111 10.23 -1.54 1.08
C SER A 111 10.27 -0.49 -0.04
N TYR A 112 9.29 -0.49 -0.95
CA TYR A 112 9.26 0.47 -2.05
C TYR A 112 9.08 1.89 -1.51
N GLY A 113 9.96 2.78 -1.95
CA GLY A 113 9.84 4.20 -1.71
C GLY A 113 10.57 4.98 -2.79
N MET A 114 10.14 6.22 -2.99
CA MET A 114 10.72 7.13 -3.96
C MET A 114 10.76 8.54 -3.38
N GLY A 115 11.85 9.24 -3.66
CA GLY A 115 12.04 10.64 -3.29
C GLY A 115 11.59 11.59 -4.41
N ARG A 116 12.36 12.67 -4.60
CA ARG A 116 12.15 13.62 -5.71
C ARG A 116 12.46 13.00 -7.08
N GLU A 117 13.43 12.10 -7.13
CA GLU A 117 13.74 11.35 -8.35
C GLU A 117 12.81 10.16 -8.50
N VAL A 118 12.26 9.99 -9.71
CA VAL A 118 11.32 8.92 -10.00
C VAL A 118 12.06 7.62 -10.26
N LEU A 119 12.09 6.78 -9.22
CA LEU A 119 12.71 5.47 -9.24
C LEU A 119 11.67 4.40 -9.53
N VAL A 120 11.91 3.60 -10.58
CA VAL A 120 11.08 2.44 -10.91
C VAL A 120 11.79 1.15 -10.48
N PRO A 121 11.05 0.11 -10.06
CA PRO A 121 11.67 -1.16 -9.72
C PRO A 121 12.35 -1.80 -10.93
N GLY A 122 13.64 -2.11 -10.80
CA GLY A 122 14.40 -2.87 -11.80
C GLY A 122 14.43 -4.36 -11.47
N ARG A 123 14.93 -4.71 -10.29
CA ARG A 123 15.04 -6.10 -9.82
C ARG A 123 14.41 -6.28 -8.45
N TYR A 124 13.81 -7.45 -8.25
CA TYR A 124 13.23 -7.87 -6.98
C TYR A 124 14.03 -9.03 -6.40
N ILE A 125 14.45 -8.87 -5.15
CA ILE A 125 15.07 -9.90 -4.34
C ILE A 125 14.12 -10.20 -3.18
N PHE A 126 13.79 -11.46 -2.96
CA PHE A 126 12.87 -11.87 -1.90
C PHE A 126 13.63 -12.52 -0.76
N VAL A 127 13.39 -12.05 0.46
CA VAL A 127 14.00 -12.56 1.68
C VAL A 127 12.90 -13.02 2.62
N ARG A 128 13.01 -14.25 3.12
CA ARG A 128 12.09 -14.82 4.10
C ARG A 128 12.21 -14.06 5.43
N ILE A 129 11.08 -13.64 5.96
CA ILE A 129 10.96 -12.97 7.26
C ILE A 129 10.15 -13.81 8.28
N GLY A 130 9.48 -14.87 7.84
CA GLY A 130 8.59 -15.70 8.66
C GLY A 130 7.13 -15.27 8.49
N ARG A 131 6.18 -16.22 8.50
CA ARG A 131 4.74 -15.94 8.28
C ARG A 131 4.20 -15.12 9.44
N LYS A 132 4.04 -13.81 9.24
CA LYS A 132 3.26 -12.94 10.13
C LYS A 132 1.95 -12.61 9.44
N GLU A 133 0.91 -13.39 9.76
CA GLU A 133 -0.42 -13.10 9.24
C GLU A 133 -0.87 -11.72 9.73
N PRO A 134 -1.25 -10.82 8.81
CA PRO A 134 -1.78 -9.53 9.22
C PRO A 134 -3.09 -9.75 9.99
N SER A 135 -3.25 -9.03 11.09
CA SER A 135 -4.52 -9.04 11.83
C SER A 135 -5.66 -8.54 10.94
N ASP A 136 -6.89 -9.00 11.19
CA ASP A 136 -8.11 -8.51 10.52
C ASP A 136 -8.19 -6.98 10.51
N ARG A 137 -7.78 -6.37 11.62
CA ARG A 137 -7.70 -4.92 11.80
C ARG A 137 -6.74 -4.28 10.82
N GLU A 138 -5.52 -4.80 10.68
CA GLU A 138 -4.55 -4.33 9.68
C GLU A 138 -5.07 -4.52 8.25
N ILE A 139 -5.75 -5.63 7.96
CA ILE A 139 -6.37 -5.88 6.65
C ILE A 139 -7.42 -4.80 6.33
N ARG A 140 -8.30 -4.48 7.29
CA ARG A 140 -9.30 -3.40 7.15
C ARG A 140 -8.63 -2.04 6.90
N ILE A 141 -7.61 -1.71 7.69
CA ILE A 141 -6.86 -0.45 7.52
C ILE A 141 -6.20 -0.39 6.13
N ARG A 142 -5.58 -1.48 5.64
CA ARG A 142 -4.98 -1.52 4.30
C ARG A 142 -6.02 -1.29 3.21
N LYS A 143 -7.23 -1.86 3.34
CA LYS A 143 -8.34 -1.63 2.39
C LYS A 143 -8.76 -0.17 2.36
N LEU A 144 -8.92 0.47 3.52
CA LEU A 144 -9.30 1.88 3.60
C LEU A 144 -8.21 2.80 3.04
N LYS A 145 -6.93 2.55 3.38
CA LYS A 145 -5.82 3.30 2.79
C LYS A 145 -5.81 3.18 1.27
N LYS A 146 -6.11 1.99 0.73
CA LYS A 146 -6.21 1.77 -0.72
C LYS A 146 -7.39 2.51 -1.34
N ALA A 147 -8.54 2.57 -0.65
CA ALA A 147 -9.68 3.37 -1.09
C ALA A 147 -9.31 4.86 -1.17
N ARG A 148 -8.67 5.39 -0.12
CA ARG A 148 -8.14 6.77 -0.07
C ARG A 148 -7.18 7.07 -1.23
N ALA A 149 -6.23 6.18 -1.51
CA ALA A 149 -5.29 6.33 -2.62
C ALA A 149 -6.01 6.35 -3.99
N LYS A 150 -7.01 5.49 -4.18
CA LYS A 150 -7.83 5.48 -5.40
C LYS A 150 -8.67 6.74 -5.58
N MET A 151 -9.16 7.32 -4.49
CA MET A 151 -9.89 8.60 -4.56
C MET A 151 -8.96 9.72 -5.06
N ARG A 152 -7.72 9.79 -4.57
CA ARG A 152 -6.73 10.76 -5.05
C ARG A 152 -6.34 10.54 -6.51
N GLU A 153 -6.14 9.27 -6.90
CA GLU A 153 -5.89 8.91 -8.30
C GLU A 153 -7.06 9.33 -9.19
N ALA A 154 -8.30 9.10 -8.75
CA ALA A 154 -9.50 9.56 -9.46
C ALA A 154 -9.55 11.09 -9.56
N SER A 155 -9.25 11.83 -8.49
CA SER A 155 -9.18 13.29 -8.52
C SER A 155 -8.18 13.79 -9.56
N ALA A 156 -6.97 13.21 -9.61
CA ALA A 156 -5.94 13.59 -10.58
C ALA A 156 -6.35 13.27 -12.03
N LEU A 157 -7.02 12.12 -12.25
CA LEU A 157 -7.57 11.77 -13.56
C LEU A 157 -8.69 12.71 -14.00
N ILE A 158 -9.58 13.13 -13.10
CA ILE A 158 -10.63 14.10 -13.40
C ILE A 158 -10.01 15.46 -13.76
N GLU A 159 -9.06 15.94 -12.96
CA GLU A 159 -8.38 17.21 -13.18
C GLU A 159 -7.65 17.23 -14.54
N SER A 160 -6.87 16.20 -14.83
CA SER A 160 -6.17 16.07 -16.12
C SER A 160 -7.12 15.94 -17.32
N ALA A 161 -8.26 15.25 -17.17
CA ALA A 161 -9.23 15.08 -18.24
C ALA A 161 -10.00 16.37 -18.57
N LEU A 162 -10.21 17.23 -17.57
CA LEU A 162 -10.95 18.49 -17.73
C LEU A 162 -10.05 19.71 -17.96
N HIS A 163 -8.73 19.52 -17.92
CA HIS A 163 -7.76 20.58 -18.18
C HIS A 163 -7.88 21.13 -19.61
N MET A 164 -8.04 22.46 -19.76
CA MET A 164 -8.26 23.18 -21.03
C MET A 164 -9.54 22.78 -21.76
N THR A 165 -10.58 22.38 -21.03
CA THR A 165 -11.89 22.02 -21.61
C THR A 165 -12.96 23.09 -21.39
N GLY A 166 -12.70 24.12 -20.57
CA GLY A 166 -13.72 25.09 -20.14
C GLY A 166 -14.67 24.57 -19.05
N LEU A 167 -14.41 23.37 -18.52
CA LEU A 167 -15.15 22.72 -17.44
C LEU A 167 -14.28 22.56 -16.17
N GLU A 168 -13.22 23.33 -16.04
CA GLU A 168 -12.23 23.24 -14.96
C GLU A 168 -12.90 23.41 -13.59
N ASP A 169 -13.84 24.34 -13.45
CA ASP A 169 -14.61 24.56 -12.20
C ASP A 169 -15.35 23.31 -11.73
N ARG A 170 -15.87 22.49 -12.67
CA ARG A 170 -16.51 21.22 -12.34
C ARG A 170 -15.50 20.16 -11.91
N GLY A 171 -14.30 20.19 -12.50
CA GLY A 171 -13.18 19.35 -12.10
C GLY A 171 -12.70 19.69 -10.69
N GLU A 172 -12.58 20.98 -10.38
CA GLU A 172 -12.21 21.48 -9.06
C GLU A 172 -13.26 21.08 -8.01
N TYR A 173 -14.54 21.28 -8.29
CA TYR A 173 -15.61 20.81 -7.40
C TYR A 173 -15.56 19.31 -7.14
N ALA A 174 -15.37 18.49 -8.18
CA ALA A 174 -15.27 17.04 -8.02
C ALA A 174 -14.02 16.63 -7.22
N LYS A 175 -12.89 17.30 -7.45
CA LYS A 175 -11.63 17.12 -6.71
C LYS A 175 -11.82 17.44 -5.23
N ASP A 176 -12.47 18.56 -4.90
CA ASP A 176 -12.74 18.98 -3.53
C ASP A 176 -13.66 18.02 -2.80
N MET A 177 -14.72 17.53 -3.47
CA MET A 177 -15.61 16.52 -2.89
C MET A 177 -14.87 15.22 -2.56
N LEU A 178 -14.02 14.74 -3.48
CA LEU A 178 -13.18 13.56 -3.26
C LEU A 178 -12.14 13.79 -2.15
N ALA A 179 -11.53 14.98 -2.10
CA ALA A 179 -10.60 15.37 -1.05
C ALA A 179 -11.30 15.43 0.31
N HIS A 180 -12.51 15.97 0.38
CA HIS A 180 -13.30 16.04 1.60
C HIS A 180 -13.61 14.64 2.15
N LEU A 181 -14.08 13.72 1.30
CA LEU A 181 -14.35 12.33 1.71
C LEU A 181 -13.09 11.55 2.10
N SER A 182 -11.95 11.84 1.47
CA SER A 182 -10.73 11.06 1.66
C SER A 182 -9.81 11.58 2.78
N ASP A 183 -9.75 12.90 2.97
CA ASP A 183 -8.70 13.59 3.73
C ASP A 183 -9.24 14.56 4.81
N SER A 184 -10.54 14.85 4.85
CA SER A 184 -11.11 15.76 5.86
C SER A 184 -10.88 15.25 7.29
N LYS A 185 -10.47 16.14 8.18
CA LYS A 185 -10.34 15.86 9.61
C LYS A 185 -11.63 16.17 10.39
N GLU A 186 -12.48 17.02 9.82
CA GLU A 186 -13.71 17.48 10.46
C GLU A 186 -14.87 16.51 10.23
N GLU A 187 -14.87 15.84 9.07
CA GLU A 187 -15.93 14.92 8.69
C GLU A 187 -15.68 13.53 9.29
N SER A 188 -16.54 13.10 10.21
CA SER A 188 -16.41 11.78 10.87
C SER A 188 -16.49 10.63 9.88
N GLY A 189 -17.27 10.78 8.80
CA GLY A 189 -17.39 9.82 7.72
C GLY A 189 -16.19 9.78 6.77
N SER A 190 -15.18 10.64 6.94
CA SER A 190 -14.01 10.64 6.07
C SER A 190 -13.20 9.36 6.23
N VAL A 191 -12.59 8.90 5.13
CA VAL A 191 -11.73 7.71 5.15
C VAL A 191 -10.54 7.91 6.10
N TYR A 192 -10.06 9.14 6.25
CA TYR A 192 -9.02 9.49 7.21
C TYR A 192 -9.44 9.21 8.65
N ASN A 193 -10.62 9.69 9.06
CA ASN A 193 -11.12 9.52 10.43
C ASN A 193 -11.49 8.07 10.72
N ILE A 194 -12.12 7.36 9.78
CA ILE A 194 -12.40 5.91 9.95
C ILE A 194 -11.10 5.10 10.13
N ILE A 195 -10.02 5.45 9.42
CA ILE A 195 -8.70 4.82 9.64
C ILE A 195 -8.16 5.16 11.03
N ALA A 196 -8.32 6.41 11.50
CA ALA A 196 -7.88 6.84 12.82
C ALA A 196 -8.62 6.08 13.92
N ASP A 197 -9.94 5.96 13.82
CA ASP A 197 -10.78 5.21 14.76
C ASP A 197 -10.38 3.73 14.80
N LEU A 198 -10.20 3.12 13.62
CA LEU A 198 -9.70 1.76 13.54
C LEU A 198 -8.27 1.62 14.05
N LYS A 199 -7.46 2.67 14.17
CA LYS A 199 -6.12 2.63 14.78
C LYS A 199 -6.14 2.91 16.29
N ALA A 200 -7.10 3.69 16.78
CA ALA A 200 -7.34 3.88 18.21
C ALA A 200 -7.85 2.57 18.85
N GLY A 201 -8.73 1.84 18.16
CA GLY A 201 -9.27 0.56 18.64
C GLY A 201 -10.17 0.75 19.87
N ASP A 202 -10.31 -0.30 20.69
CA ASP A 202 -11.04 -0.24 21.97
C ASP A 202 -10.17 0.39 23.07
N ALA A 203 -9.43 1.46 22.77
CA ALA A 203 -8.93 2.30 23.85
C ALA A 203 -10.16 2.76 24.63
N GLU A 204 -10.27 2.37 25.91
CA GLU A 204 -11.44 2.56 26.80
C GLU A 204 -11.99 3.99 26.80
N MET A 205 -11.21 4.95 26.29
CA MET A 205 -11.59 6.33 26.05
C MET A 205 -11.02 6.81 24.71
N PRO A 206 -11.87 7.06 23.69
CA PRO A 206 -11.46 7.74 22.46
C PRO A 206 -10.76 9.07 22.76
N GLY A 207 -9.75 9.48 22.00
CA GLY A 207 -8.91 10.65 22.33
C GLY A 207 -9.68 11.96 22.59
N TRP A 208 -10.87 12.13 22.01
CA TRP A 208 -11.77 13.27 22.26
C TRP A 208 -12.43 13.28 23.67
N THR A 209 -12.35 12.18 24.42
CA THR A 209 -12.80 12.07 25.82
C THR A 209 -11.70 12.40 26.84
N ARG A 210 -10.47 12.69 26.41
CA ARG A 210 -9.33 13.03 27.29
C ARG A 210 -8.94 14.51 27.09
N PRO A 211 -9.65 15.47 27.72
CA PRO A 211 -9.44 16.91 27.47
C PRO A 211 -8.04 17.44 27.82
N ALA A 212 -7.23 16.70 28.56
CA ALA A 212 -5.87 17.08 28.94
C ALA A 212 -4.77 16.57 27.99
N VAL A 213 -5.09 15.70 27.02
CA VAL A 213 -4.09 15.10 26.12
C VAL A 213 -4.18 15.79 24.76
N SER A 214 -3.17 16.61 24.45
CA SER A 214 -2.99 17.15 23.10
C SER A 214 -2.84 16.00 22.11
N VAL A 215 -3.51 16.07 20.96
CA VAL A 215 -3.40 15.10 19.85
C VAL A 215 -1.94 14.88 19.39
N LYS A 216 -1.03 15.80 19.73
CA LYS A 216 0.41 15.67 19.45
C LYS A 216 1.19 14.79 20.44
N ASP A 217 0.68 14.51 21.63
CA ASP A 217 1.40 13.83 22.72
C ASP A 217 0.58 12.68 23.35
N GLU A 218 0.15 11.71 22.54
CA GLU A 218 -0.63 10.55 23.02
C GLU A 218 0.10 9.68 24.05
N ASN A 219 1.43 9.79 24.19
CA ASN A 219 2.26 8.95 25.06
C ASN A 219 2.69 9.61 26.38
N ARG A 220 2.20 10.81 26.72
CA ARG A 220 2.55 11.43 28.00
C ARG A 220 1.79 10.71 29.12
N LYS A 221 2.52 10.08 30.06
CA LYS A 221 1.90 9.50 31.26
C LYS A 221 1.37 10.64 32.12
N ASP A 222 0.08 10.55 32.45
CA ASP A 222 -0.56 11.41 33.44
C ASP A 222 0.17 11.20 34.79
N ILE A 223 0.60 12.30 35.43
CA ILE A 223 1.27 12.32 36.75
C ILE A 223 0.19 12.28 37.83
#